data_AF-A0A9X5UNN2-F1
#
_entry.id   AF-A0A9X5UNN2-F1
#
_cell.length_a   1.000
_cell.length_b   1.000
_cell.length_c   1.000
_cell.angle_alpha   90.00
_cell.angle_beta   90.00
_cell.angle_gamma   90.00
#
_symmetry.space_group_name_H-M   'P 1'
#
loop_
_entity.id
_entity.type
_entity.pdbx_description
1 polymer ?
#
loop_
_entity_poly.entity_id
_entity_poly.type
_entity_poly.pdbx_seq_one_letter_code
_entity_poly.pdbx_strand_id
1 'polypeptide(L)'
;MPRPSRSGRGATVTDAITRVRLTPTMVTSAGPAPAGTTAFATAAFATDPPVGAPSVTDPADLAARRQLAAEVAHWQQAAHTLADLDSVAAPEAWAGLERYLRAKVRDQLGAVAAAIGLEATQLRRQIDAGGDPAALRPQVLRLRRRYLQAETVLDFYGDAVSTRANPRTAAVLRGLDTIAGDSLAVILRPLGIEPPPVLVYVDKGLGASILRAGVRLWDQAHPSPAAAIKITRHNLVHPTALLHETGHQVAHLTGWTGELADALGTALVGVSRELAATWQGWASEVAADVHAFAQAGWAPLPALANVVDGTSAAVYRLLPGDPHPFAWIRVMFNAALCRSWFGAGPWDGLARIWWSRHPPHRAPPEAARLARASIDALGLIVDVCTRQPMAAFGGRPLAAVADPRIVSPAALAVFARQAGPSLLTSTYLRRIASLRILAWLTASTASACSPPFSVGPTSLGGGGASGTGRAGVDDARDEAPGAHSARLTRWLSDLGADGSGLAGAG
;
A
#
# COMPACT_ATOMS: atom_id res chain seq x y z
N MET A 1 -26.84 7.41 -38.39
CA MET A 1 -25.70 6.45 -38.40
C MET A 1 -24.40 7.23 -38.17
N PRO A 2 -23.39 6.72 -37.44
CA PRO A 2 -23.44 5.81 -36.30
C PRO A 2 -22.85 6.41 -35.00
N ARG A 3 -23.13 5.74 -33.88
CA ARG A 3 -22.77 6.03 -32.49
C ARG A 3 -21.28 5.79 -32.19
N PRO A 4 -20.65 6.49 -31.24
CA PRO A 4 -19.40 6.04 -30.65
C PRO A 4 -19.65 5.06 -29.48
N SER A 5 -18.85 4.00 -29.49
CA SER A 5 -18.86 2.85 -28.60
C SER A 5 -18.35 3.18 -27.20
N ARG A 6 -19.09 2.71 -26.19
CA ARG A 6 -18.64 2.58 -24.79
C ARG A 6 -17.87 1.26 -24.65
N SER A 7 -16.57 1.30 -24.39
CA SER A 7 -15.87 0.26 -23.62
C SER A 7 -14.49 0.74 -23.15
N GLY A 8 -14.39 1.16 -21.90
CA GLY A 8 -13.13 1.32 -21.17
C GLY A 8 -13.38 0.89 -19.73
N ARG A 9 -13.19 -0.40 -19.44
CA ARG A 9 -13.21 -0.91 -18.06
C ARG A 9 -11.89 -0.50 -17.39
N GLY A 10 -12.00 0.10 -16.20
CA GLY A 10 -10.86 0.52 -15.39
C GLY A 10 -9.96 -0.65 -15.00
N ALA A 11 -8.65 -0.46 -15.19
CA ALA A 11 -7.64 -1.33 -14.64
C ALA A 11 -7.53 -1.08 -13.13
N THR A 12 -7.62 -2.15 -12.35
CA THR A 12 -7.40 -2.12 -10.89
C THR A 12 -5.94 -2.42 -10.57
N VAL A 13 -5.52 -2.04 -9.37
CA VAL A 13 -4.18 -2.10 -8.74
C VAL A 13 -3.48 -3.49 -8.75
N THR A 14 -4.03 -4.48 -9.44
CA THR A 14 -3.47 -5.85 -9.56
C THR A 14 -2.46 -6.00 -10.70
N ASP A 15 -2.43 -5.10 -11.69
CA ASP A 15 -1.62 -5.28 -12.91
C ASP A 15 -0.12 -4.93 -12.79
N ALA A 16 0.34 -4.45 -11.63
CA ALA A 16 1.73 -4.01 -11.45
C ALA A 16 2.71 -5.12 -11.03
N ILE A 17 2.24 -6.33 -10.69
CA ILE A 17 3.10 -7.42 -10.18
C ILE A 17 3.46 -8.44 -11.28
N THR A 18 2.79 -8.44 -12.43
CA THR A 18 2.89 -9.52 -13.43
C THR A 18 3.68 -9.16 -14.70
N ARG A 19 4.91 -8.63 -14.56
CA ARG A 19 5.84 -8.52 -15.72
C ARG A 19 7.20 -9.13 -15.43
N VAL A 20 7.22 -10.45 -15.31
CA VAL A 20 8.41 -11.27 -15.63
C VAL A 20 8.18 -11.84 -17.02
N ARG A 21 9.03 -11.44 -17.97
CA ARG A 21 8.98 -11.84 -19.39
C ARG A 21 9.41 -13.30 -19.56
N LEU A 22 8.61 -14.09 -20.27
CA LEU A 22 9.08 -15.20 -21.10
C LEU A 22 8.31 -15.18 -22.43
N THR A 23 9.00 -14.83 -23.50
CA THR A 23 8.55 -14.98 -24.90
C THR A 23 8.92 -16.37 -25.41
N PRO A 24 8.05 -17.00 -26.21
CA PRO A 24 8.53 -17.62 -27.44
C PRO A 24 7.67 -17.29 -28.67
N THR A 25 8.36 -17.39 -29.80
CA THR A 25 8.03 -16.95 -31.15
C THR A 25 7.02 -17.87 -31.87
N MET A 26 6.33 -17.26 -32.85
CA MET A 26 5.32 -17.75 -33.80
C MET A 26 5.58 -19.10 -34.49
N VAL A 27 4.49 -19.77 -34.96
CA VAL A 27 4.29 -20.23 -36.36
C VAL A 27 2.79 -20.22 -36.72
N THR A 28 2.49 -19.83 -37.97
CA THR A 28 1.19 -19.66 -38.66
C THR A 28 0.87 -20.79 -39.65
N SER A 29 -0.42 -21.12 -39.88
CA SER A 29 -1.08 -21.40 -41.20
C SER A 29 -2.54 -21.90 -40.99
N ALA A 30 -3.57 -21.24 -41.52
CA ALA A 30 -4.22 -21.32 -42.85
C ALA A 30 -5.23 -22.50 -43.03
N GLY A 31 -6.49 -22.19 -43.38
CA GLY A 31 -7.63 -23.11 -43.66
C GLY A 31 -7.57 -23.80 -45.04
N PRO A 32 -8.68 -24.18 -45.73
CA PRO A 32 -10.13 -24.04 -45.46
C PRO A 32 -10.98 -25.35 -45.69
N ALA A 33 -12.32 -25.24 -45.57
CA ALA A 33 -13.36 -26.27 -45.88
C ALA A 33 -13.54 -26.55 -47.40
N PRO A 34 -14.33 -27.57 -47.86
CA PRO A 34 -15.79 -27.38 -48.07
C PRO A 34 -16.70 -28.65 -48.00
N ALA A 35 -17.98 -28.43 -48.36
CA ALA A 35 -19.25 -29.18 -48.27
C ALA A 35 -19.50 -30.43 -49.15
N GLY A 36 -20.62 -31.15 -48.85
CA GLY A 36 -21.37 -32.05 -49.77
C GLY A 36 -22.14 -33.19 -49.04
N THR A 37 -23.44 -33.12 -48.71
CA THR A 37 -24.70 -33.41 -49.45
C THR A 37 -25.16 -34.91 -49.52
N THR A 38 -26.36 -35.16 -48.93
CA THR A 38 -27.43 -36.18 -49.18
C THR A 38 -27.20 -37.70 -49.14
N ALA A 39 -28.04 -38.43 -48.37
CA ALA A 39 -29.21 -39.19 -48.88
C ALA A 39 -29.89 -40.09 -47.80
N PHE A 40 -31.20 -40.30 -47.98
CA PHE A 40 -32.16 -41.11 -47.20
C PHE A 40 -31.96 -42.63 -47.34
N ALA A 41 -32.26 -43.42 -46.29
CA ALA A 41 -32.96 -44.72 -46.38
C ALA A 41 -33.39 -45.31 -45.00
N THR A 42 -34.71 -45.40 -44.84
CA THR A 42 -35.56 -46.52 -44.37
C THR A 42 -35.18 -47.43 -43.18
N ALA A 43 -36.18 -47.62 -42.31
CA ALA A 43 -36.22 -48.37 -41.07
C ALA A 43 -36.22 -49.91 -41.21
N ALA A 44 -35.73 -50.61 -40.17
CA ALA A 44 -36.16 -51.96 -39.81
C ALA A 44 -35.91 -52.24 -38.31
N PHE A 45 -36.95 -52.72 -37.63
CA PHE A 45 -36.94 -53.29 -36.28
C PHE A 45 -36.13 -54.60 -36.26
N ALA A 46 -35.25 -54.80 -35.27
CA ALA A 46 -34.86 -56.13 -34.78
C ALA A 46 -34.14 -56.05 -33.42
N THR A 47 -34.87 -56.48 -32.38
CA THR A 47 -34.45 -57.28 -31.21
C THR A 47 -33.13 -56.95 -30.49
N ASP A 48 -33.27 -56.52 -29.22
CA ASP A 48 -32.24 -56.59 -28.19
C ASP A 48 -31.63 -58.00 -28.08
N PRO A 49 -30.29 -58.13 -28.07
CA PRO A 49 -29.62 -59.27 -27.49
C PRO A 49 -29.32 -59.03 -26.00
N PRO A 50 -29.11 -60.10 -25.22
CA PRO A 50 -29.25 -60.09 -23.78
C PRO A 50 -28.07 -59.44 -23.06
N VAL A 51 -28.35 -59.03 -21.82
CA VAL A 51 -27.41 -58.66 -20.76
C VAL A 51 -26.12 -59.49 -20.83
N GLY A 52 -25.07 -58.86 -21.36
CA GLY A 52 -23.70 -59.37 -21.41
C GLY A 52 -22.85 -58.73 -20.31
N ALA A 53 -22.09 -59.56 -19.62
CA ALA A 53 -21.13 -59.22 -18.56
C ALA A 53 -20.18 -58.05 -18.92
N PRO A 54 -19.64 -57.31 -17.92
CA PRO A 54 -18.82 -56.13 -18.17
C PRO A 54 -17.45 -56.52 -18.75
N SER A 55 -17.18 -56.21 -20.02
CA SER A 55 -15.83 -56.00 -20.60
C SER A 55 -15.96 -55.89 -22.12
N VAL A 56 -15.36 -54.93 -22.82
CA VAL A 56 -13.98 -54.46 -22.74
C VAL A 56 -13.99 -52.95 -22.60
N THR A 57 -13.44 -52.42 -21.51
CA THR A 57 -13.11 -51.00 -21.40
C THR A 57 -12.32 -50.61 -22.66
N ASP A 58 -12.89 -49.71 -23.48
CA ASP A 58 -12.28 -49.22 -24.72
C ASP A 58 -10.78 -48.92 -24.46
N PRO A 59 -9.84 -49.48 -25.24
CA PRO A 59 -8.41 -49.18 -25.09
C PRO A 59 -8.12 -47.67 -24.98
N ALA A 60 -8.91 -46.83 -25.66
CA ALA A 60 -8.83 -45.38 -25.55
C ALA A 60 -9.29 -44.87 -24.18
N ASP A 61 -10.37 -45.41 -23.62
CA ASP A 61 -10.85 -45.09 -22.26
C ASP A 61 -9.82 -45.52 -21.19
N LEU A 62 -9.22 -46.71 -21.32
CA LEU A 62 -8.15 -47.16 -20.42
C LEU A 62 -6.90 -46.29 -20.52
N ALA A 63 -6.55 -45.84 -21.71
CA ALA A 63 -5.44 -44.90 -21.92
C ALA A 63 -5.76 -43.54 -21.29
N ALA A 64 -6.97 -43.02 -21.48
CA ALA A 64 -7.43 -41.78 -20.88
C ALA A 64 -7.44 -41.84 -19.35
N ARG A 65 -7.94 -42.93 -18.75
CA ARG A 65 -7.90 -43.17 -17.29
C ARG A 65 -6.47 -43.19 -16.77
N ARG A 66 -5.57 -43.92 -17.43
CA ARG A 66 -4.15 -44.00 -17.06
C ARG A 66 -3.47 -42.63 -17.14
N GLN A 67 -3.74 -41.87 -18.19
CA GLN A 67 -3.21 -40.52 -18.34
C GLN A 67 -3.72 -39.59 -17.24
N LEU A 68 -5.03 -39.61 -16.96
CA LEU A 68 -5.63 -38.79 -15.90
C LEU A 68 -5.07 -39.16 -14.52
N ALA A 69 -4.91 -40.46 -14.27
CA ALA A 69 -4.27 -40.98 -13.07
C ALA A 69 -2.82 -40.48 -12.94
N ALA A 70 -2.04 -40.47 -14.01
CA ALA A 70 -0.68 -39.94 -14.00
C ALA A 70 -0.66 -38.42 -13.72
N GLU A 71 -1.55 -37.65 -14.34
CA GLU A 71 -1.68 -36.21 -14.09
C GLU A 71 -2.02 -35.90 -12.63
N VAL A 72 -2.98 -36.62 -12.03
CA VAL A 72 -3.31 -36.45 -10.61
C VAL A 72 -2.16 -36.86 -9.70
N ALA A 73 -1.40 -37.91 -10.05
CA ALA A 73 -0.24 -38.35 -9.26
C ALA A 73 0.82 -37.26 -9.22
N HIS A 74 1.09 -36.66 -10.38
CA HIS A 74 2.03 -35.56 -10.51
C HIS A 74 1.63 -34.37 -9.62
N TRP A 75 0.38 -33.89 -9.71
CA TRP A 75 -0.08 -32.76 -8.89
C TRP A 75 -0.16 -33.09 -7.40
N GLN A 76 -0.47 -34.34 -7.04
CA GLN A 76 -0.45 -34.78 -5.64
C GLN A 76 0.97 -34.75 -5.06
N GLN A 77 1.96 -35.25 -5.81
CA GLN A 77 3.36 -35.18 -5.40
C GLN A 77 3.85 -33.74 -5.31
N ALA A 78 3.52 -32.90 -6.29
CA ALA A 78 3.87 -31.49 -6.28
C ALA A 78 3.28 -30.77 -5.06
N ALA A 79 2.01 -31.04 -4.71
CA ALA A 79 1.39 -30.47 -3.52
C ALA A 79 2.05 -30.94 -2.21
N HIS A 80 2.55 -32.17 -2.16
CA HIS A 80 3.31 -32.66 -1.00
C HIS A 80 4.64 -31.93 -0.84
N THR A 81 5.40 -31.75 -1.94
CA THR A 81 6.62 -30.95 -1.92
C THR A 81 6.35 -29.51 -1.53
N LEU A 82 5.26 -28.91 -2.04
CA LEU A 82 4.84 -27.54 -1.71
C LEU A 82 4.55 -27.35 -0.21
N ALA A 83 4.18 -28.41 0.51
CA ALA A 83 3.94 -28.35 1.95
C ALA A 83 5.24 -28.31 2.79
N ASP A 84 6.41 -28.60 2.20
CA ASP A 84 7.70 -28.46 2.86
C ASP A 84 8.15 -26.99 2.86
N LEU A 85 7.71 -26.25 3.88
CA LEU A 85 8.02 -24.83 4.03
C LEU A 85 9.50 -24.53 4.32
N ASP A 86 10.31 -25.54 4.66
CA ASP A 86 11.75 -25.35 4.86
C ASP A 86 12.49 -25.37 3.51
N SER A 87 11.86 -25.91 2.45
CA SER A 87 12.30 -25.73 1.06
C SER A 87 11.95 -24.36 0.50
N VAL A 88 10.89 -23.71 1.04
CA VAL A 88 10.41 -22.38 0.61
C VAL A 88 11.33 -21.25 1.12
N ALA A 89 11.87 -21.38 2.33
CA ALA A 89 12.89 -20.48 2.86
C ALA A 89 13.75 -21.19 3.90
N ALA A 90 15.03 -20.81 3.99
CA ALA A 90 15.97 -21.42 4.91
C ALA A 90 15.51 -21.31 6.39
N PRO A 91 15.79 -22.31 7.26
CA PRO A 91 15.41 -22.28 8.67
C PRO A 91 15.88 -21.01 9.41
N GLU A 92 17.05 -20.48 9.07
CA GLU A 92 17.60 -19.25 9.65
C GLU A 92 16.78 -18.01 9.26
N ALA A 93 16.27 -17.98 8.04
CA ALA A 93 15.40 -16.90 7.56
C ALA A 93 14.06 -16.92 8.30
N TRP A 94 13.47 -18.11 8.48
CA TRP A 94 12.30 -18.31 9.36
C TRP A 94 12.61 -17.90 10.81
N ALA A 95 13.79 -18.27 11.32
CA ALA A 95 14.27 -17.87 12.64
C ALA A 95 14.33 -16.35 12.81
N GLY A 96 14.55 -15.62 11.71
CA GLY A 96 14.52 -14.17 11.56
C GLY A 96 13.18 -13.49 11.83
N LEU A 97 12.07 -14.24 11.90
CA LEU A 97 10.74 -13.73 12.27
C LEU A 97 10.47 -13.82 13.77
N GLU A 98 9.58 -12.95 14.26
CA GLU A 98 8.94 -13.14 15.57
C GLU A 98 8.11 -14.43 15.60
N ARG A 99 8.03 -15.06 16.78
CA ARG A 99 7.39 -16.39 16.91
C ARG A 99 5.93 -16.39 16.44
N TYR A 100 5.15 -15.38 16.83
CA TYR A 100 3.73 -15.29 16.45
C TYR A 100 3.56 -15.10 14.94
N LEU A 101 4.41 -14.29 14.31
CA LEU A 101 4.37 -14.02 12.87
C LEU A 101 4.79 -15.27 12.09
N ARG A 102 5.86 -15.93 12.52
CA ARG A 102 6.31 -17.20 11.93
C ARG A 102 5.23 -18.27 11.97
N ALA A 103 4.61 -18.46 13.14
CA ALA A 103 3.53 -19.44 13.30
C ALA A 103 2.38 -19.13 12.34
N LYS A 104 1.87 -17.89 12.37
CA LYS A 104 0.72 -17.51 11.53
C LYS A 104 0.99 -17.59 10.03
N VAL A 105 2.18 -17.20 9.56
CA VAL A 105 2.55 -17.34 8.14
C VAL A 105 2.67 -18.82 7.77
N ARG A 106 3.39 -19.63 8.56
CA ARG A 106 3.58 -21.06 8.27
C ARG A 106 2.27 -21.83 8.31
N ASP A 107 1.40 -21.58 9.29
CA ASP A 107 0.10 -22.24 9.41
C ASP A 107 -0.77 -21.97 8.17
N GLN A 108 -0.79 -20.73 7.69
CA GLN A 108 -1.57 -20.38 6.49
C GLN A 108 -0.98 -20.98 5.21
N LEU A 109 0.34 -20.91 5.01
CA LEU A 109 0.98 -21.50 3.83
C LEU A 109 0.82 -23.03 3.82
N GLY A 110 0.94 -23.67 4.99
CA GLY A 110 0.67 -25.09 5.17
C GLY A 110 -0.79 -25.45 4.86
N ALA A 111 -1.76 -24.63 5.32
CA ALA A 111 -3.17 -24.82 5.01
C ALA A 111 -3.47 -24.72 3.50
N VAL A 112 -2.85 -23.76 2.81
CA VAL A 112 -2.95 -23.61 1.35
C VAL A 112 -2.45 -24.87 0.64
N ALA A 113 -1.25 -25.36 0.97
CA ALA A 113 -0.67 -26.56 0.36
C ALA A 113 -1.52 -27.81 0.68
N ALA A 114 -1.97 -27.96 1.94
CA ALA A 114 -2.80 -29.07 2.37
C ALA A 114 -4.14 -29.12 1.63
N ALA A 115 -4.76 -27.97 1.35
CA ALA A 115 -6.01 -27.90 0.59
C ALA A 115 -5.85 -28.43 -0.85
N ILE A 116 -4.71 -28.17 -1.51
CA ILE A 116 -4.40 -28.72 -2.84
C ILE A 116 -4.19 -30.24 -2.75
N GLY A 117 -3.45 -30.72 -1.74
CA GLY A 117 -3.24 -32.14 -1.50
C GLY A 117 -4.55 -32.92 -1.25
N LEU A 118 -5.49 -32.31 -0.52
CA LEU A 118 -6.82 -32.89 -0.28
C LEU A 118 -7.64 -32.98 -1.57
N GLU A 119 -7.67 -31.92 -2.40
CA GLU A 119 -8.36 -31.95 -3.69
C GLU A 119 -7.76 -33.01 -4.62
N ALA A 120 -6.43 -33.12 -4.69
CA ALA A 120 -5.76 -34.16 -5.48
C ALA A 120 -6.12 -35.58 -4.99
N THR A 121 -6.16 -35.79 -3.67
CA THR A 121 -6.54 -37.07 -3.07
C THR A 121 -8.00 -37.42 -3.37
N GLN A 122 -8.91 -36.44 -3.32
CA GLN A 122 -10.32 -36.66 -3.66
C GLN A 122 -10.47 -37.04 -5.14
N LEU A 123 -9.73 -36.38 -6.04
CA LEU A 123 -9.78 -36.66 -7.47
C LEU A 123 -9.18 -38.03 -7.80
N ARG A 124 -8.11 -38.43 -7.11
CA ARG A 124 -7.56 -39.80 -7.17
C ARG A 124 -8.63 -40.84 -6.85
N ARG A 125 -9.35 -40.67 -5.73
CA ARG A 125 -10.42 -41.60 -5.34
C ARG A 125 -11.53 -41.69 -6.38
N GLN A 126 -11.89 -40.59 -7.04
CA GLN A 126 -12.89 -40.61 -8.12
C GLN A 126 -12.40 -41.39 -9.35
N ILE A 127 -11.12 -41.30 -9.68
CA ILE A 127 -10.51 -42.08 -10.77
C ILE A 127 -10.49 -43.56 -10.41
N ASP A 128 -10.05 -43.90 -9.19
CA ASP A 128 -9.95 -45.29 -8.71
C ASP A 128 -11.34 -45.95 -8.58
N ALA A 129 -12.38 -45.17 -8.29
CA ALA A 129 -13.77 -45.60 -8.28
C ALA A 129 -14.40 -45.76 -9.67
N GLY A 130 -13.63 -45.58 -10.76
CA GLY A 130 -14.11 -45.77 -12.13
C GLY A 130 -14.83 -44.56 -12.74
N GLY A 131 -14.66 -43.35 -12.20
CA GLY A 131 -15.27 -42.13 -12.75
C GLY A 131 -14.90 -41.86 -14.21
N ASP A 132 -15.80 -41.24 -14.97
CA ASP A 132 -15.61 -40.92 -16.39
C ASP A 132 -14.43 -39.94 -16.60
N PRO A 133 -13.38 -40.31 -17.36
CA PRO A 133 -12.24 -39.44 -17.64
C PRO A 133 -12.62 -38.08 -18.22
N ALA A 134 -13.62 -38.03 -19.11
CA ALA A 134 -14.04 -36.79 -19.76
C ALA A 134 -14.67 -35.82 -18.74
N ALA A 135 -15.51 -36.33 -17.84
CA ALA A 135 -16.11 -35.56 -16.76
C ALA A 135 -15.09 -35.12 -15.68
N LEU A 136 -14.04 -35.92 -15.43
CA LEU A 136 -13.02 -35.61 -14.43
C LEU A 136 -11.93 -34.64 -14.93
N ARG A 137 -11.70 -34.57 -16.24
CA ARG A 137 -10.66 -33.73 -16.85
C ARG A 137 -10.74 -32.24 -16.46
N PRO A 138 -11.92 -31.56 -16.47
CA PRO A 138 -12.04 -30.18 -16.01
C PRO A 138 -11.62 -29.97 -14.55
N GLN A 139 -11.81 -30.98 -13.69
CA GLN A 139 -11.39 -30.93 -12.29
C GLN A 139 -9.87 -30.98 -12.15
N VAL A 140 -9.18 -31.80 -12.95
CA VAL A 140 -7.69 -31.78 -13.01
C VAL A 140 -7.19 -30.42 -13.47
N LEU A 141 -7.83 -29.81 -14.48
CA LEU A 141 -7.44 -28.48 -14.94
C LEU A 141 -7.66 -27.40 -13.88
N ARG A 142 -8.72 -27.52 -13.07
CA ARG A 142 -8.95 -26.66 -11.90
C ARG A 142 -7.88 -26.86 -10.84
N LEU A 143 -7.56 -28.11 -10.49
CA LEU A 143 -6.48 -28.47 -9.55
C LEU A 143 -5.15 -27.85 -9.99
N ARG A 144 -4.77 -27.98 -11.27
CA ARG A 144 -3.57 -27.36 -11.84
C ARG A 144 -3.56 -25.85 -11.65
N ARG A 145 -4.65 -25.15 -11.99
CA ARG A 145 -4.73 -23.69 -11.82
C ARG A 145 -4.58 -23.29 -10.35
N ARG A 146 -5.23 -24.03 -9.45
CA ARG A 146 -5.13 -23.78 -8.00
C ARG A 146 -3.74 -24.05 -7.45
N TYR A 147 -3.06 -25.10 -7.93
CA TYR A 147 -1.66 -25.36 -7.59
C TYR A 147 -0.77 -24.16 -7.98
N LEU A 148 -0.86 -23.67 -9.23
CA LEU A 148 -0.05 -22.53 -9.68
C LEU A 148 -0.34 -21.24 -8.89
N GLN A 149 -1.59 -21.05 -8.47
CA GLN A 149 -1.97 -19.96 -7.57
C GLN A 149 -1.34 -20.12 -6.19
N ALA A 150 -1.41 -21.32 -5.60
CA ALA A 150 -0.78 -21.64 -4.33
C ALA A 150 0.74 -21.44 -4.37
N GLU A 151 1.40 -21.96 -5.41
CA GLU A 151 2.83 -21.79 -5.65
C GLU A 151 3.23 -20.30 -5.68
N THR A 152 2.47 -19.46 -6.40
CA THR A 152 2.69 -18.00 -6.41
C THR A 152 2.62 -17.39 -5.00
N VAL A 153 1.71 -17.85 -4.14
CA VAL A 153 1.60 -17.36 -2.76
C VAL A 153 2.80 -17.79 -1.92
N LEU A 154 3.18 -19.07 -2.00
CA LEU A 154 4.29 -19.61 -1.24
C LEU A 154 5.61 -18.99 -1.67
N ASP A 155 5.84 -18.82 -2.97
CA ASP A 155 7.03 -18.16 -3.52
C ASP A 155 7.11 -16.71 -3.04
N PHE A 156 6.01 -15.96 -3.10
CA PHE A 156 5.99 -14.57 -2.61
C PHE A 156 6.41 -14.47 -1.14
N TYR A 157 5.84 -15.31 -0.27
CA TYR A 157 6.19 -15.30 1.14
C TYR A 157 7.58 -15.89 1.41
N GLY A 158 8.00 -16.90 0.64
CA GLY A 158 9.34 -17.48 0.69
C GLY A 158 10.41 -16.47 0.36
N ASP A 159 10.24 -15.72 -0.72
CA ASP A 159 11.11 -14.62 -1.11
C ASP A 159 11.15 -13.53 -0.04
N ALA A 160 9.99 -13.10 0.46
CA ALA A 160 9.90 -12.09 1.51
C ALA A 160 10.61 -12.52 2.81
N VAL A 161 10.44 -13.77 3.24
CA VAL A 161 11.14 -14.32 4.41
C VAL A 161 12.63 -14.47 4.14
N SER A 162 13.02 -14.89 2.94
CA SER A 162 14.42 -15.07 2.52
C SER A 162 15.24 -13.78 2.57
N THR A 163 14.60 -12.61 2.55
CA THR A 163 15.28 -11.31 2.80
C THR A 163 15.97 -11.23 4.18
N ARG A 164 15.70 -12.20 5.08
CA ARG A 164 16.25 -12.31 6.44
C ARG A 164 17.42 -13.29 6.55
N ALA A 165 17.95 -13.80 5.44
CA ALA A 165 19.09 -14.73 5.48
C ALA A 165 20.34 -14.13 6.17
N ASN A 166 20.51 -12.81 6.15
CA ASN A 166 21.58 -12.13 6.90
C ASN A 166 21.11 -11.75 8.33
N PRO A 167 21.83 -12.14 9.40
CA PRO A 167 21.42 -11.85 10.78
C PRO A 167 21.23 -10.37 11.12
N ARG A 168 22.06 -9.47 10.55
CA ARG A 168 21.92 -8.02 10.77
C ARG A 168 20.67 -7.49 10.09
N THR A 169 20.41 -7.90 8.85
CA THR A 169 19.18 -7.52 8.13
C THR A 169 17.94 -8.09 8.81
N ALA A 170 17.99 -9.35 9.27
CA ALA A 170 16.90 -9.97 10.02
C ALA A 170 16.54 -9.19 11.29
N ALA A 171 17.55 -8.72 12.04
CA ALA A 171 17.33 -7.90 13.24
C ALA A 171 16.65 -6.56 12.92
N VAL A 172 17.09 -5.88 11.85
CA VAL A 172 16.46 -4.63 11.39
C VAL A 172 15.01 -4.88 10.96
N LEU A 173 14.77 -5.86 10.10
CA LEU A 173 13.44 -6.17 9.60
C LEU A 173 12.47 -6.59 10.72
N ARG A 174 12.94 -7.34 11.73
CA ARG A 174 12.17 -7.66 12.93
C ARG A 174 11.77 -6.42 13.74
N GLY A 175 12.67 -5.44 13.83
CA GLY A 175 12.36 -4.14 14.41
C GLY A 175 11.28 -3.39 13.61
N LEU A 176 11.35 -3.46 12.28
CA LEU A 176 10.35 -2.84 11.41
C LEU A 176 8.99 -3.55 11.46
N ASP A 177 8.95 -4.89 11.59
CA ASP A 177 7.70 -5.63 11.83
C ASP A 177 6.99 -5.10 13.09
N THR A 178 7.77 -4.86 14.15
CA THR A 178 7.27 -4.34 15.42
C THR A 178 6.73 -2.91 15.26
N ILE A 179 7.50 -2.02 14.63
CA ILE A 179 7.08 -0.64 14.36
C ILE A 179 5.80 -0.60 13.51
N ALA A 180 5.70 -1.47 12.50
CA ALA A 180 4.51 -1.52 11.67
C ALA A 180 3.29 -2.04 12.45
N GLY A 181 3.46 -3.05 13.29
CA GLY A 181 2.42 -3.51 14.21
C GLY A 181 1.95 -2.41 15.16
N ASP A 182 2.89 -1.65 15.75
CA ASP A 182 2.56 -0.51 16.62
C ASP A 182 1.83 0.60 15.86
N SER A 183 2.26 0.89 14.62
CA SER A 183 1.63 1.86 13.73
C SER A 183 0.15 1.52 13.46
N LEU A 184 -0.15 0.25 13.17
CA LEU A 184 -1.53 -0.22 13.03
C LEU A 184 -2.30 -0.14 14.36
N ALA A 185 -1.66 -0.53 15.46
CA ALA A 185 -2.29 -0.62 16.76
C ALA A 185 -2.76 0.72 17.32
N VAL A 186 -2.02 1.81 17.06
CA VAL A 186 -2.39 3.16 17.51
C VAL A 186 -3.78 3.56 17.05
N ILE A 187 -4.19 3.18 15.84
CA ILE A 187 -5.49 3.54 15.29
C ILE A 187 -6.52 2.42 15.46
N LEU A 188 -6.15 1.17 15.19
CA LEU A 188 -7.12 0.07 15.14
C LEU A 188 -7.61 -0.37 16.51
N ARG A 189 -6.73 -0.43 17.53
CA ARG A 189 -7.13 -0.91 18.88
C ARG A 189 -8.17 0.00 19.55
N PRO A 190 -8.06 1.34 19.52
CA PRO A 190 -9.10 2.22 20.05
C PRO A 190 -10.47 2.07 19.37
N LEU A 191 -10.52 1.41 18.20
CA LEU A 191 -11.75 1.13 17.45
C LEU A 191 -12.25 -0.30 17.67
N GLY A 192 -11.59 -1.09 18.52
CA GLY A 192 -11.91 -2.50 18.75
C GLY A 192 -11.50 -3.43 17.60
N ILE A 193 -10.63 -2.99 16.69
CA ILE A 193 -10.14 -3.77 15.56
C ILE A 193 -8.77 -4.34 15.92
N GLU A 194 -8.61 -5.66 15.85
CA GLU A 194 -7.32 -6.30 16.09
C GLU A 194 -6.37 -6.09 14.90
N PRO A 195 -5.17 -5.52 15.12
CA PRO A 195 -4.19 -5.36 14.05
C PRO A 195 -3.75 -6.70 13.45
N PRO A 196 -3.71 -6.85 12.12
CA PRO A 196 -3.14 -8.04 11.52
C PRO A 196 -1.61 -8.11 11.75
N PRO A 197 -1.00 -9.31 11.68
CA PRO A 197 0.45 -9.44 11.64
C PRO A 197 1.02 -8.68 10.44
N VAL A 198 2.24 -8.17 10.59
CA VAL A 198 2.96 -7.47 9.51
C VAL A 198 4.28 -8.17 9.26
N LEU A 199 4.58 -8.44 7.98
CA LEU A 199 5.85 -8.95 7.51
C LEU A 199 6.53 -7.87 6.66
N VAL A 200 7.58 -7.25 7.18
CA VAL A 200 8.41 -6.32 6.43
C VAL A 200 9.53 -7.08 5.72
N TYR A 201 9.76 -6.77 4.45
CA TYR A 201 10.80 -7.41 3.65
C TYR A 201 11.49 -6.42 2.71
N VAL A 202 12.72 -6.72 2.30
CA VAL A 202 13.49 -5.86 1.38
C VAL A 202 13.37 -6.35 -0.06
N ASP A 203 13.06 -5.45 -0.98
CA ASP A 203 13.15 -5.73 -2.42
C ASP A 203 13.63 -4.49 -3.19
N LYS A 204 13.86 -4.65 -4.50
CA LYS A 204 14.28 -3.59 -5.43
C LYS A 204 13.16 -2.59 -5.69
N GLY A 205 13.54 -1.45 -6.27
CA GLY A 205 12.63 -0.39 -6.69
C GLY A 205 12.92 0.95 -6.01
N LEU A 206 12.07 1.93 -6.28
CA LEU A 206 12.19 3.30 -5.77
C LEU A 206 11.32 3.58 -4.53
N GLY A 207 10.31 2.74 -4.27
CA GLY A 207 9.36 2.96 -3.20
C GLY A 207 8.93 1.68 -2.50
N ALA A 208 8.38 1.87 -1.30
CA ALA A 208 7.70 0.83 -0.55
C ALA A 208 6.41 0.40 -1.27
N SER A 209 5.84 -0.73 -0.84
CA SER A 209 4.52 -1.18 -1.27
C SER A 209 3.95 -2.21 -0.32
N ILE A 210 2.64 -2.27 -0.20
CA ILE A 210 1.95 -3.23 0.66
C ILE A 210 1.10 -4.23 -0.11
N LEU A 211 1.26 -5.50 0.25
CA LEU A 211 0.21 -6.50 0.15
C LEU A 211 -0.57 -6.51 1.46
N ARG A 212 -1.82 -6.03 1.43
CA ARG A 212 -2.64 -5.93 2.64
C ARG A 212 -2.95 -7.31 3.22
N ALA A 213 -3.10 -7.40 4.54
CA ALA A 213 -3.67 -8.58 5.18
C ALA A 213 -5.14 -8.73 4.77
N GLY A 214 -5.62 -9.97 4.66
CA GLY A 214 -7.05 -10.21 4.40
C GLY A 214 -7.46 -10.17 2.93
N VAL A 215 -6.64 -9.63 2.02
CA VAL A 215 -6.99 -9.60 0.59
C VAL A 215 -6.85 -10.99 -0.03
N ARG A 216 -7.75 -11.28 -0.98
CA ARG A 216 -7.84 -12.55 -1.71
C ARG A 216 -7.26 -12.38 -3.12
N LEU A 217 -5.94 -12.24 -3.22
CA LEU A 217 -5.28 -11.99 -4.52
C LEU A 217 -5.20 -13.24 -5.39
N TRP A 218 -4.88 -14.39 -4.79
CA TRP A 218 -4.50 -15.59 -5.55
C TRP A 218 -5.41 -16.78 -5.28
N ASP A 219 -5.96 -16.87 -4.06
CA ASP A 219 -6.98 -17.83 -3.69
C ASP A 219 -8.12 -17.12 -2.93
N GLN A 220 -9.36 -17.48 -3.26
CA GLN A 220 -10.54 -17.00 -2.57
C GLN A 220 -10.68 -17.64 -1.18
N ALA A 221 -10.19 -18.86 -0.99
CA ALA A 221 -10.30 -19.57 0.29
C ALA A 221 -9.26 -19.09 1.33
N HIS A 222 -8.11 -18.59 0.88
CA HIS A 222 -6.97 -18.29 1.74
C HIS A 222 -6.55 -16.82 1.57
N PRO A 223 -7.07 -15.91 2.40
CA PRO A 223 -6.62 -14.52 2.38
C PRO A 223 -5.15 -14.40 2.80
N SER A 224 -4.52 -13.28 2.43
CA SER A 224 -3.14 -12.97 2.84
C SER A 224 -2.96 -13.08 4.37
N PRO A 225 -2.04 -13.92 4.89
CA PRO A 225 -1.89 -14.18 6.33
C PRO A 225 -1.39 -12.99 7.14
N ALA A 226 -0.65 -12.10 6.49
CA ALA A 226 -0.07 -10.91 7.06
C ALA A 226 -0.18 -9.75 6.06
N ALA A 227 -0.05 -8.53 6.56
CA ALA A 227 0.28 -7.40 5.72
C ALA A 227 1.76 -7.54 5.36
N ALA A 228 2.08 -7.82 4.10
CA ALA A 228 3.46 -7.89 3.65
C ALA A 228 3.88 -6.53 3.09
N ILE A 229 4.80 -5.86 3.78
CA ILE A 229 5.27 -4.53 3.41
C ILE A 229 6.68 -4.63 2.84
N LYS A 230 6.79 -4.32 1.55
CA LYS A 230 8.06 -4.13 0.88
C LYS A 230 8.65 -2.79 1.30
N ILE A 231 9.94 -2.79 1.63
CA ILE A 231 10.76 -1.57 1.72
C ILE A 231 11.98 -1.72 0.81
N THR A 232 12.50 -0.60 0.31
CA THR A 232 13.73 -0.64 -0.49
C THR A 232 14.96 -0.53 0.42
N ARG A 233 16.13 -0.86 -0.13
CA ARG A 233 17.41 -0.73 0.59
C ARG A 233 17.68 0.70 1.04
N HIS A 234 17.35 1.71 0.23
CA HIS A 234 17.55 3.11 0.60
C HIS A 234 16.55 3.58 1.66
N ASN A 235 15.36 2.96 1.74
CA ASN A 235 14.39 3.27 2.79
C ASN A 235 14.80 2.74 4.17
N LEU A 236 15.71 1.76 4.28
CA LEU A 236 16.13 1.21 5.59
C LEU A 236 16.71 2.27 6.53
N VAL A 237 17.34 3.32 5.98
CA VAL A 237 17.94 4.41 6.78
C VAL A 237 16.85 5.35 7.31
N HIS A 238 15.79 5.57 6.53
CA HIS A 238 14.65 6.43 6.87
C HIS A 238 13.34 5.71 6.53
N PRO A 239 12.91 4.74 7.37
CA PRO A 239 11.82 3.83 7.01
C PRO A 239 10.44 4.45 7.26
N THR A 240 10.26 5.75 7.02
CA THR A 240 8.99 6.46 7.22
C THR A 240 7.93 6.06 6.21
N ALA A 241 8.34 5.56 5.03
CA ALA A 241 7.45 4.94 4.05
C ALA A 241 6.69 3.73 4.64
N LEU A 242 7.25 3.04 5.65
CA LEU A 242 6.55 1.98 6.38
C LEU A 242 5.21 2.46 6.96
N LEU A 243 5.17 3.70 7.46
CA LEU A 243 3.97 4.27 8.06
C LEU A 243 2.90 4.61 7.02
N HIS A 244 3.33 5.00 5.82
CA HIS A 244 2.44 5.18 4.67
C HIS A 244 1.78 3.84 4.29
N GLU A 245 2.58 2.78 4.15
CA GLU A 245 2.07 1.44 3.84
C GLU A 245 1.08 0.91 4.88
N THR A 246 1.38 1.10 6.18
CA THR A 246 0.42 0.76 7.24
C THR A 246 -0.87 1.58 7.16
N GLY A 247 -0.81 2.81 6.63
CA GLY A 247 -1.98 3.65 6.40
C GLY A 247 -2.96 3.05 5.40
N HIS A 248 -2.48 2.38 4.35
CA HIS A 248 -3.36 1.63 3.43
C HIS A 248 -4.06 0.46 4.13
N GLN A 249 -3.38 -0.23 5.05
CA GLN A 249 -3.99 -1.31 5.82
C GLN A 249 -5.06 -0.78 6.78
N VAL A 250 -4.79 0.33 7.48
CA VAL A 250 -5.78 1.00 8.34
C VAL A 250 -6.99 1.41 7.51
N ALA A 251 -6.77 2.13 6.41
CA ALA A 251 -7.86 2.63 5.59
C ALA A 251 -8.71 1.51 4.98
N HIS A 252 -8.11 0.36 4.70
CA HIS A 252 -8.83 -0.84 4.27
C HIS A 252 -9.73 -1.41 5.37
N LEU A 253 -9.20 -1.58 6.58
CA LEU A 253 -9.92 -2.24 7.67
C LEU A 253 -11.02 -1.37 8.27
N THR A 254 -10.87 -0.04 8.21
CA THR A 254 -11.86 0.91 8.74
C THR A 254 -12.85 1.40 7.69
N GLY A 255 -12.63 1.11 6.40
CA GLY A 255 -13.41 1.68 5.29
C GLY A 255 -13.10 3.16 4.99
N TRP A 256 -12.06 3.74 5.61
CA TRP A 256 -11.74 5.16 5.53
C TRP A 256 -11.52 5.68 4.10
N THR A 257 -10.97 4.86 3.19
CA THR A 257 -10.71 5.33 1.81
C THR A 257 -11.97 5.83 1.11
N GLY A 258 -13.08 5.08 1.21
CA GLY A 258 -14.34 5.47 0.58
C GLY A 258 -14.94 6.72 1.22
N GLU A 259 -14.96 6.73 2.56
CA GLU A 259 -15.48 7.87 3.32
C GLU A 259 -14.68 9.16 3.10
N LEU A 260 -13.35 9.06 3.04
CA LEU A 260 -12.47 10.19 2.76
C LEU A 260 -12.67 10.71 1.33
N ALA A 261 -12.86 9.82 0.35
CA ALA A 261 -13.16 10.23 -1.02
C ALA A 261 -14.46 11.05 -1.05
N ASP A 262 -15.54 10.53 -0.45
CA ASP A 262 -16.82 11.24 -0.39
C ASP A 262 -16.68 12.60 0.30
N ALA A 263 -15.99 12.65 1.44
CA ALA A 263 -15.75 13.89 2.19
C ALA A 263 -14.96 14.93 1.37
N LEU A 264 -13.88 14.53 0.71
CA LEU A 264 -13.09 15.40 -0.16
C LEU A 264 -13.93 15.91 -1.35
N GLY A 265 -14.71 15.02 -1.96
CA GLY A 265 -15.61 15.38 -3.06
C GLY A 265 -16.64 16.42 -2.66
N THR A 266 -17.33 16.20 -1.54
CA THR A 266 -18.31 17.14 -0.99
C THR A 266 -17.67 18.49 -0.65
N ALA A 267 -16.49 18.48 -0.02
CA ALA A 267 -15.80 19.72 0.35
C ALA A 267 -15.34 20.53 -0.87
N LEU A 268 -14.90 19.87 -1.94
CA LEU A 268 -14.26 20.52 -3.07
C LEU A 268 -15.20 20.82 -4.24
N VAL A 269 -16.41 20.26 -4.28
CA VAL A 269 -17.34 20.45 -5.41
C VAL A 269 -17.72 21.92 -5.62
N GLY A 270 -17.79 22.71 -4.54
CA GLY A 270 -18.04 24.15 -4.59
C GLY A 270 -16.83 24.98 -5.07
N VAL A 271 -15.62 24.41 -5.01
CA VAL A 271 -14.40 25.02 -5.55
C VAL A 271 -14.25 24.68 -7.03
N SER A 272 -14.31 23.39 -7.37
CA SER A 272 -14.30 22.89 -8.74
C SER A 272 -14.71 21.42 -8.79
N ARG A 273 -15.58 21.06 -9.73
CA ARG A 273 -15.97 19.66 -9.97
C ARG A 273 -14.78 18.78 -10.40
N GLU A 274 -13.88 19.35 -11.20
CA GLU A 274 -12.66 18.66 -11.65
C GLU A 274 -11.70 18.40 -10.48
N LEU A 275 -11.51 19.40 -9.62
CA LEU A 275 -10.70 19.28 -8.41
C LEU A 275 -11.28 18.21 -7.46
N ALA A 276 -12.59 18.25 -7.23
CA ALA A 276 -13.30 17.29 -6.40
C ALA A 276 -13.13 15.85 -6.90
N ALA A 277 -13.38 15.61 -8.19
CA ALA A 277 -13.22 14.30 -8.79
C ALA A 277 -11.77 13.79 -8.73
N THR A 278 -10.81 14.69 -8.87
CA THR A 278 -9.39 14.33 -8.83
C THR A 278 -8.94 13.94 -7.42
N TRP A 279 -9.25 14.76 -6.40
CA TRP A 279 -8.92 14.43 -5.01
C TRP A 279 -9.70 13.22 -4.48
N GLN A 280 -10.93 12.99 -4.96
CA GLN A 280 -11.66 11.74 -4.74
C GLN A 280 -10.87 10.53 -5.23
N GLY A 281 -10.35 10.59 -6.47
CA GLY A 281 -9.53 9.53 -7.05
C GLY A 281 -8.23 9.26 -6.28
N TRP A 282 -7.75 10.24 -5.52
CA TRP A 282 -6.50 10.16 -4.75
C TRP A 282 -6.68 9.75 -3.29
N ALA A 283 -7.92 9.50 -2.83
CA ALA A 283 -8.22 9.30 -1.42
C ALA A 283 -7.41 8.16 -0.75
N SER A 284 -7.07 7.10 -1.48
CA SER A 284 -6.28 5.99 -0.93
C SER A 284 -4.86 6.40 -0.55
N GLU A 285 -4.22 7.23 -1.38
CA GLU A 285 -2.86 7.74 -1.17
C GLU A 285 -2.85 8.89 -0.17
N VAL A 286 -3.86 9.76 -0.22
CA VAL A 286 -4.04 10.85 0.75
C VAL A 286 -4.24 10.28 2.16
N ALA A 287 -5.07 9.24 2.32
CA ALA A 287 -5.25 8.55 3.61
C ALA A 287 -3.92 8.02 4.15
N ALA A 288 -3.09 7.40 3.30
CA ALA A 288 -1.81 6.84 3.69
C ALA A 288 -0.76 7.91 4.06
N ASP A 289 -0.70 9.02 3.32
CA ASP A 289 0.15 10.17 3.66
C ASP A 289 -0.27 10.82 4.98
N VAL A 290 -1.57 11.05 5.17
CA VAL A 290 -2.13 11.65 6.40
C VAL A 290 -1.89 10.74 7.60
N HIS A 291 -2.01 9.43 7.42
CA HIS A 291 -1.67 8.44 8.44
C HIS A 291 -0.21 8.52 8.86
N ALA A 292 0.72 8.54 7.89
CA ALA A 292 2.15 8.67 8.18
C ALA A 292 2.47 9.99 8.90
N PHE A 293 1.85 11.10 8.47
CA PHE A 293 1.96 12.40 9.10
C PHE A 293 1.47 12.37 10.56
N ALA A 294 0.29 11.82 10.83
CA ALA A 294 -0.27 11.79 12.18
C ALA A 294 0.63 11.05 13.19
N GLN A 295 1.42 10.07 12.72
CA GLN A 295 2.27 9.25 13.57
C GLN A 295 3.74 9.67 13.63
N ALA A 296 4.24 10.38 12.62
CA ALA A 296 5.66 10.78 12.55
C ALA A 296 5.90 12.26 12.21
N GLY A 297 4.84 13.06 12.15
CA GLY A 297 4.90 14.50 11.91
C GLY A 297 5.60 14.84 10.60
N TRP A 298 6.67 15.62 10.70
CA TRP A 298 7.47 16.07 9.56
C TRP A 298 8.32 14.97 8.90
N ALA A 299 8.67 13.90 9.62
CA ALA A 299 9.66 12.95 9.16
C ALA A 299 9.36 12.25 7.80
N PRO A 300 8.09 11.92 7.44
CA PRO A 300 7.78 11.35 6.14
C PRO A 300 8.03 12.29 4.96
N LEU A 301 7.94 13.60 5.15
CA LEU A 301 7.93 14.57 4.05
C LEU A 301 9.27 14.67 3.30
N PRO A 302 10.45 14.85 3.96
CA PRO A 302 11.73 14.80 3.26
C PRO A 302 11.97 13.47 2.53
N ALA A 303 11.56 12.35 3.13
CA ALA A 303 11.71 11.03 2.52
C ALA A 303 10.84 10.90 1.26
N LEU A 304 9.59 11.36 1.33
CA LEU A 304 8.70 11.44 0.17
C LEU A 304 9.33 12.30 -0.93
N ALA A 305 9.74 13.53 -0.61
CA ALA A 305 10.30 14.46 -1.58
C ALA A 305 11.51 13.86 -2.32
N ASN A 306 12.39 13.14 -1.62
CA ASN A 306 13.54 12.47 -2.26
C ASN A 306 13.13 11.31 -3.19
N VAL A 307 12.04 10.60 -2.88
CA VAL A 307 11.57 9.47 -3.69
C VAL A 307 10.85 9.94 -4.95
N VAL A 308 10.09 11.03 -4.86
CA VAL A 308 9.24 11.51 -5.96
C VAL A 308 9.88 12.61 -6.82
N ASP A 309 11.11 13.01 -6.51
CA ASP A 309 11.88 13.98 -7.31
C ASP A 309 12.24 13.40 -8.68
N GLY A 310 12.46 14.29 -9.64
CA GLY A 310 12.81 13.94 -11.01
C GLY A 310 12.89 15.17 -11.90
N THR A 311 12.74 14.98 -13.21
CA THR A 311 12.58 16.13 -14.11
C THR A 311 11.27 16.85 -13.78
N SER A 312 11.18 18.16 -14.03
CA SER A 312 9.91 18.90 -13.83
C SER A 312 8.75 18.24 -14.60
N ALA A 313 9.01 17.71 -15.80
CA ALA A 313 8.02 16.96 -16.57
C ALA A 313 7.53 15.68 -15.85
N ALA A 314 8.42 14.94 -15.18
CA ALA A 314 8.04 13.77 -14.39
C ALA A 314 7.27 14.16 -13.12
N VAL A 315 7.69 15.24 -12.45
CA VAL A 315 7.08 15.71 -11.20
C VAL A 315 5.65 16.24 -11.38
N TYR A 316 5.35 16.82 -12.55
CA TYR A 316 4.00 17.27 -12.94
C TYR A 316 3.23 16.24 -13.78
N ARG A 317 3.70 14.99 -13.86
CA ARG A 317 3.04 13.96 -14.65
C ARG A 317 1.71 13.57 -14.00
N LEU A 318 0.61 13.98 -14.63
CA LEU A 318 -0.75 13.57 -14.30
C LEU A 318 -1.15 12.40 -15.22
N LEU A 319 -1.51 11.27 -14.63
CA LEU A 319 -1.99 10.08 -15.36
C LEU A 319 -3.46 9.83 -15.02
N PRO A 320 -4.36 9.76 -16.02
CA PRO A 320 -5.76 9.45 -15.76
C PRO A 320 -5.93 8.11 -15.04
N GLY A 321 -6.66 8.12 -13.92
CA GLY A 321 -6.93 6.93 -13.10
C GLY A 321 -5.77 6.52 -12.18
N ASP A 322 -4.66 7.26 -12.18
CA ASP A 322 -3.58 7.06 -11.21
C ASP A 322 -4.07 7.50 -9.82
N PRO A 323 -4.05 6.61 -8.81
CA PRO A 323 -4.47 6.95 -7.45
C PRO A 323 -3.51 7.92 -6.75
N HIS A 324 -2.33 8.19 -7.32
CA HIS A 324 -1.36 9.09 -6.72
C HIS A 324 -1.61 10.55 -7.10
N PRO A 325 -1.67 11.47 -6.12
CA PRO A 325 -1.40 12.87 -6.40
C PRO A 325 -0.03 12.97 -7.07
N PHE A 326 0.06 13.71 -8.17
CA PHE A 326 1.35 13.92 -8.83
C PHE A 326 2.35 14.54 -7.85
N ALA A 327 3.63 14.20 -8.03
CA ALA A 327 4.69 14.44 -7.05
C ALA A 327 4.70 15.87 -6.49
N TRP A 328 4.47 16.87 -7.38
CA TRP A 328 4.46 18.26 -6.96
C TRP A 328 3.41 18.56 -5.90
N ILE A 329 2.13 18.28 -6.17
CA ILE A 329 1.07 18.59 -5.23
C ILE A 329 1.15 17.72 -3.97
N ARG A 330 1.64 16.47 -4.09
CA ARG A 330 1.81 15.56 -2.96
C ARG A 330 2.79 16.11 -1.92
N VAL A 331 3.93 16.66 -2.36
CA VAL A 331 4.90 17.31 -1.46
C VAL A 331 4.32 18.56 -0.82
N MET A 332 3.62 19.39 -1.59
CA MET A 332 3.00 20.62 -1.07
C MET A 332 1.88 20.34 -0.06
N PHE A 333 1.08 19.31 -0.30
CA PHE A 333 0.05 18.84 0.64
C PHE A 333 0.65 18.38 1.97
N ASN A 334 1.70 17.56 1.93
CA ASN A 334 2.38 17.12 3.14
C ASN A 334 3.04 18.29 3.90
N ALA A 335 3.54 19.31 3.19
CA ALA A 335 4.07 20.53 3.82
C ALA A 335 2.95 21.33 4.50
N ALA A 336 1.78 21.42 3.87
CA ALA A 336 0.61 22.06 4.44
C ALA A 336 0.05 21.32 5.66
N LEU A 337 0.10 19.98 5.70
CA LEU A 337 -0.21 19.19 6.91
C LEU A 337 0.67 19.65 8.09
N CYS A 338 1.99 19.72 7.88
CA CYS A 338 2.93 20.17 8.90
C CYS A 338 2.66 21.61 9.33
N ARG A 339 2.44 22.51 8.36
CA ARG A 339 2.20 23.93 8.67
C ARG A 339 0.88 24.16 9.41
N SER A 340 -0.16 23.43 9.05
CA SER A 340 -1.48 23.53 9.70
C SER A 340 -1.43 23.13 11.18
N TRP A 341 -0.65 22.10 11.52
CA TRP A 341 -0.61 21.53 12.87
C TRP A 341 0.53 22.07 13.73
N PHE A 342 1.65 22.50 13.13
CA PHE A 342 2.87 22.86 13.85
C PHE A 342 3.33 24.31 13.62
N GLY A 343 2.66 25.07 12.74
CA GLY A 343 3.03 26.45 12.43
C GLY A 343 4.18 26.57 11.42
N ALA A 344 5.03 27.58 11.54
CA ALA A 344 6.20 27.71 10.68
C ALA A 344 7.31 26.71 11.07
N GLY A 345 8.06 26.20 10.11
CA GLY A 345 9.09 25.19 10.37
C GLY A 345 9.89 24.76 9.13
N PRO A 346 10.71 23.70 9.24
CA PRO A 346 11.58 23.24 8.15
C PRO A 346 10.82 22.85 6.87
N TRP A 347 9.53 22.48 6.98
CA TRP A 347 8.64 22.26 5.83
C TRP A 347 8.48 23.47 4.93
N ASP A 348 8.57 24.68 5.47
CA ASP A 348 8.51 25.90 4.66
C ASP A 348 9.73 26.04 3.76
N GLY A 349 10.91 25.63 4.25
CA GLY A 349 12.14 25.59 3.48
C GLY A 349 12.05 24.57 2.35
N LEU A 350 11.58 23.35 2.66
CA LEU A 350 11.42 22.31 1.65
C LEU A 350 10.38 22.69 0.59
N ALA A 351 9.23 23.25 0.99
CA ALA A 351 8.23 23.71 0.03
C ALA A 351 8.79 24.79 -0.92
N ARG A 352 9.59 25.75 -0.41
CA ARG A 352 10.31 26.73 -1.25
C ARG A 352 11.29 26.09 -2.21
N ILE A 353 12.09 25.14 -1.71
CA ILE A 353 13.06 24.41 -2.55
C ILE A 353 12.32 23.63 -3.64
N TRP A 354 11.19 23.01 -3.30
CA TRP A 354 10.39 22.25 -4.24
C TRP A 354 9.78 23.15 -5.33
N TRP A 355 9.25 24.31 -4.92
CA TRP A 355 8.76 25.34 -5.83
C TRP A 355 9.85 25.84 -6.78
N SER A 356 11.07 26.13 -6.28
CA SER A 356 12.16 26.63 -7.10
C SER A 356 12.75 25.57 -8.04
N ARG A 357 12.82 24.32 -7.59
CA ARG A 357 13.31 23.17 -8.41
C ARG A 357 12.33 22.80 -9.52
N HIS A 358 11.03 22.91 -9.25
CA HIS A 358 9.95 22.57 -10.18
C HIS A 358 8.97 23.75 -10.35
N PRO A 359 9.41 24.84 -11.00
CA PRO A 359 8.61 26.05 -11.05
C PRO A 359 7.31 25.84 -11.84
N PRO A 360 6.15 26.33 -11.35
CA PRO A 360 4.84 26.05 -11.96
C PRO A 360 4.69 26.46 -13.42
N HIS A 361 5.45 27.45 -13.91
CA HIS A 361 5.43 27.84 -15.33
C HIS A 361 6.01 26.75 -16.27
N ARG A 362 6.68 25.72 -15.73
CA ARG A 362 7.15 24.55 -16.47
C ARG A 362 6.17 23.38 -16.43
N ALA A 363 5.07 23.50 -15.70
CA ALA A 363 4.05 22.46 -15.63
C ALA A 363 3.19 22.47 -16.92
N PRO A 364 2.75 21.29 -17.40
CA PRO A 364 1.70 21.22 -18.42
C PRO A 364 0.45 22.00 -17.97
N PRO A 365 -0.31 22.64 -18.89
CA PRO A 365 -1.40 23.54 -18.52
C PRO A 365 -2.45 22.93 -17.58
N GLU A 366 -2.78 21.65 -17.77
CA GLU A 366 -3.72 20.90 -16.92
C GLU A 366 -3.18 20.72 -15.49
N ALA A 367 -1.95 20.21 -15.36
CA ALA A 367 -1.29 20.05 -14.07
C ALA A 367 -1.09 21.40 -13.35
N ALA A 368 -0.78 22.48 -14.08
CA ALA A 368 -0.64 23.82 -13.53
C ALA A 368 -1.97 24.36 -12.93
N ARG A 369 -3.08 24.20 -13.66
CA ARG A 369 -4.41 24.60 -13.19
C ARG A 369 -4.82 23.81 -11.95
N LEU A 370 -4.66 22.49 -12.01
CA LEU A 370 -5.00 21.60 -10.89
C LEU A 370 -4.12 21.85 -9.67
N ALA A 371 -2.82 22.09 -9.86
CA ALA A 371 -1.90 22.48 -8.80
C ALA A 371 -2.38 23.76 -8.11
N ARG A 372 -2.65 24.83 -8.88
CA ARG A 372 -3.14 26.10 -8.32
C ARG A 372 -4.44 25.94 -7.54
N ALA A 373 -5.44 25.31 -8.14
CA ALA A 373 -6.72 25.07 -7.49
C ALA A 373 -6.57 24.22 -6.22
N SER A 374 -5.66 23.25 -6.22
CA SER A 374 -5.35 22.44 -5.03
C SER A 374 -4.67 23.27 -3.95
N ILE A 375 -3.66 24.08 -4.31
CA ILE A 375 -2.95 25.00 -3.41
C ILE A 375 -3.93 25.93 -2.71
N ASP A 376 -4.84 26.56 -3.44
CA ASP A 376 -5.85 27.47 -2.87
C ASP A 376 -6.79 26.74 -1.88
N ALA A 377 -7.04 25.45 -2.10
CA ALA A 377 -7.90 24.60 -1.28
C ALA A 377 -7.16 23.80 -0.19
N LEU A 378 -5.83 23.88 -0.06
CA LEU A 378 -5.05 23.00 0.82
C LEU A 378 -5.48 23.07 2.29
N GLY A 379 -5.87 24.25 2.77
CA GLY A 379 -6.38 24.41 4.14
C GLY A 379 -7.63 23.57 4.39
N LEU A 380 -8.61 23.65 3.49
CA LEU A 380 -9.82 22.84 3.54
C LEU A 380 -9.52 21.34 3.45
N ILE A 381 -8.64 20.94 2.52
CA ILE A 381 -8.25 19.54 2.34
C ILE A 381 -7.61 18.97 3.61
N VAL A 382 -6.69 19.72 4.23
CA VAL A 382 -6.06 19.33 5.50
C VAL A 382 -7.09 19.19 6.62
N ASP A 383 -8.05 20.11 6.71
CA ASP A 383 -9.12 20.04 7.71
C ASP A 383 -10.01 18.81 7.51
N VAL A 384 -10.43 18.51 6.28
CA VAL A 384 -11.16 17.28 5.94
C VAL A 384 -10.37 16.04 6.35
N CYS A 385 -9.07 15.99 6.05
CA CYS A 385 -8.25 14.81 6.28
C CYS A 385 -7.94 14.55 7.77
N THR A 386 -7.84 15.61 8.59
CA THR A 386 -7.30 15.50 9.96
C THR A 386 -8.28 15.84 11.07
N ARG A 387 -9.27 16.71 10.80
CA ARG A 387 -10.15 17.31 11.81
C ARG A 387 -11.64 17.04 11.58
N GLN A 388 -12.04 16.58 10.41
CA GLN A 388 -13.42 16.17 10.17
C GLN A 388 -13.71 14.82 10.85
N PRO A 389 -14.79 14.71 11.64
CA PRO A 389 -15.24 13.43 12.19
C PRO A 389 -15.62 12.43 11.09
N MET A 390 -15.25 11.16 11.26
CA MET A 390 -15.54 10.09 10.30
C MET A 390 -16.00 8.82 11.02
N ALA A 391 -16.95 8.11 10.42
CA ALA A 391 -17.44 6.81 10.88
C ALA A 391 -16.31 5.78 10.98
N ALA A 392 -15.35 5.82 10.04
CA ALA A 392 -14.12 5.02 10.06
C ALA A 392 -13.30 5.16 11.36
N PHE A 393 -13.51 6.22 12.13
CA PHE A 393 -12.85 6.49 13.42
C PHE A 393 -13.83 6.55 14.60
N GLY A 394 -15.02 5.96 14.44
CA GLY A 394 -16.06 5.94 15.46
C GLY A 394 -16.73 7.30 15.68
N GLY A 395 -16.91 8.09 14.61
CA GLY A 395 -17.52 9.41 14.68
C GLY A 395 -16.61 10.49 15.27
N ARG A 396 -15.31 10.24 15.32
CA ARG A 396 -14.27 11.17 15.78
C ARG A 396 -13.37 11.57 14.61
N PRO A 397 -12.64 12.69 14.68
CA PRO A 397 -11.62 12.98 13.70
C PRO A 397 -10.39 12.09 13.89
N LEU A 398 -9.60 11.87 12.82
CA LEU A 398 -8.35 11.12 12.89
C LEU A 398 -7.44 11.65 14.02
N ALA A 399 -7.31 12.97 14.14
CA ALA A 399 -6.45 13.59 15.14
C ALA A 399 -6.88 13.33 16.60
N ALA A 400 -8.12 12.90 16.84
CA ALA A 400 -8.55 12.45 18.16
C ALA A 400 -8.15 11.00 18.47
N VAL A 401 -7.84 10.20 17.43
CA VAL A 401 -7.35 8.82 17.56
C VAL A 401 -5.82 8.79 17.54
N ALA A 402 -5.19 9.56 16.66
CA ALA A 402 -3.75 9.71 16.54
C ALA A 402 -3.39 11.22 16.52
N ASP A 403 -3.04 11.78 17.67
CA ASP A 403 -2.80 13.21 17.84
C ASP A 403 -1.45 13.66 17.24
N PRO A 404 -1.41 14.43 16.14
CA PRO A 404 -0.17 14.87 15.51
C PRO A 404 0.72 15.71 16.44
N ARG A 405 0.16 16.37 17.46
CA ARG A 405 0.90 17.28 18.35
C ARG A 405 1.99 16.56 19.15
N ILE A 406 1.81 15.27 19.46
CA ILE A 406 2.78 14.48 20.23
C ILE A 406 4.04 14.13 19.42
N VAL A 407 3.95 14.28 18.10
CA VAL A 407 5.05 14.10 17.13
C VAL A 407 5.47 15.41 16.46
N SER A 408 5.05 16.56 17.01
CA SER A 408 5.61 17.85 16.65
C SER A 408 7.12 17.90 16.95
N PRO A 409 7.93 18.68 16.20
CA PRO A 409 9.36 18.81 16.48
C PRO A 409 9.68 19.19 17.94
N ALA A 410 8.89 20.10 18.52
CA ALA A 410 9.04 20.50 19.91
C ALA A 410 8.73 19.35 20.89
N ALA A 411 7.63 18.62 20.69
CA ALA A 411 7.26 17.49 21.53
C ALA A 411 8.26 16.33 21.44
N LEU A 412 8.78 16.05 20.25
CA LEU A 412 9.83 15.04 20.05
C LEU A 412 11.15 15.45 20.71
N ALA A 413 11.52 16.74 20.64
CA ALA A 413 12.72 17.24 21.31
C ALA A 413 12.60 17.16 22.84
N VAL A 414 11.42 17.48 23.41
CA VAL A 414 11.14 17.30 24.84
C VAL A 414 11.24 15.82 25.21
N PHE A 415 10.62 14.95 24.43
CA PHE A 415 10.65 13.50 24.64
C PHE A 415 12.08 12.94 24.64
N ALA A 416 12.88 13.30 23.65
CA ALA A 416 14.27 12.86 23.55
C ALA A 416 15.11 13.35 24.74
N ARG A 417 14.94 14.62 25.17
CA ARG A 417 15.62 15.14 26.36
C ARG A 417 15.21 14.42 27.64
N GLN A 418 13.92 14.15 27.83
CA GLN A 418 13.41 13.42 28.99
C GLN A 418 13.87 11.97 29.03
N ALA A 419 13.93 11.31 27.87
CA ALA A 419 14.45 9.95 27.76
C ALA A 419 15.97 9.90 27.98
N GLY A 420 16.70 10.93 27.56
CA GLY A 420 18.16 11.02 27.72
C GLY A 420 18.88 9.79 27.14
N PRO A 421 19.90 9.25 27.82
CA PRO A 421 20.62 8.04 27.38
C PRO A 421 19.74 6.79 27.21
N SER A 422 18.55 6.78 27.81
CA SER A 422 17.65 5.63 27.76
C SER A 422 16.84 5.52 26.46
N LEU A 423 16.84 6.56 25.61
CA LEU A 423 16.00 6.65 24.42
C LEU A 423 16.12 5.43 23.49
N LEU A 424 17.33 4.90 23.31
CA LEU A 424 17.62 3.77 22.42
C LEU A 424 17.89 2.45 23.16
N THR A 425 18.05 2.50 24.48
CA THR A 425 18.43 1.34 25.30
C THR A 425 17.27 0.79 26.12
N SER A 426 16.27 1.62 26.43
CA SER A 426 15.11 1.25 27.24
C SER A 426 14.15 0.31 26.51
N THR A 427 13.99 -0.90 27.03
CA THR A 427 13.01 -1.87 26.53
C THR A 427 11.57 -1.38 26.71
N TYR A 428 11.32 -0.59 27.75
CA TYR A 428 10.03 0.04 28.02
C TYR A 428 9.68 1.08 26.95
N LEU A 429 10.58 2.05 26.68
CA LEU A 429 10.33 3.10 25.68
C LEU A 429 10.14 2.51 24.28
N ARG A 430 10.90 1.47 23.92
CA ARG A 430 10.70 0.75 22.65
C ARG A 430 9.30 0.17 22.49
N ARG A 431 8.61 -0.20 23.58
CA ARG A 431 7.25 -0.79 23.51
C ARG A 431 6.15 0.27 23.47
N ILE A 432 6.33 1.39 24.15
CA ILE A 432 5.27 2.39 24.30
C ILE A 432 5.44 3.61 23.39
N ALA A 433 6.62 3.80 22.80
CA ALA A 433 6.99 5.01 22.08
C ALA A 433 7.85 4.73 20.84
N SER A 434 7.79 3.52 20.27
CA SER A 434 8.54 3.11 19.07
C SER A 434 8.38 4.13 17.93
N LEU A 435 7.15 4.58 17.66
CA LEU A 435 6.84 5.55 16.61
C LEU A 435 7.45 6.93 16.89
N ARG A 436 7.43 7.39 18.13
CA ARG A 436 8.05 8.67 18.53
C ARG A 436 9.57 8.60 18.46
N ILE A 437 10.16 7.45 18.82
CA ILE A 437 11.59 7.18 18.65
C ILE A 437 11.95 7.22 17.15
N LEU A 438 11.19 6.52 16.31
CA LEU A 438 11.39 6.54 14.85
C LEU A 438 11.29 7.97 14.30
N ALA A 439 10.22 8.69 14.64
CA ALA A 439 9.98 10.07 14.20
C ALA A 439 11.12 11.00 14.63
N TRP A 440 11.61 10.88 15.87
CA TRP A 440 12.73 11.68 16.35
C TRP A 440 14.02 11.38 15.61
N LEU A 441 14.39 10.10 15.44
CA LEU A 441 15.63 9.71 14.79
C LEU A 441 15.66 10.18 13.34
N THR A 442 14.55 10.03 12.63
CA THR A 442 14.43 10.41 11.21
C THR A 442 14.32 11.92 11.01
N ALA A 443 13.60 12.63 11.87
CA ALA A 443 13.52 14.10 11.82
C ALA A 443 14.85 14.77 12.17
N SER A 444 15.57 14.25 13.17
CA SER A 444 16.86 14.82 13.61
C SER A 444 17.93 14.72 12.52
N THR A 445 17.97 13.60 11.78
CA THR A 445 18.86 13.46 10.62
C THR A 445 18.49 14.40 9.47
N ALA A 446 17.20 14.65 9.25
CA ALA A 446 16.74 15.60 8.22
C ALA A 446 17.07 17.06 8.61
N SER A 447 17.00 17.41 9.89
CA SER A 447 17.33 18.75 10.40
C SER A 447 18.83 19.01 10.50
N ALA A 448 19.67 18.00 10.74
CA ALA A 448 21.13 18.14 10.83
C ALA A 448 21.79 18.61 9.51
N CYS A 449 21.09 18.51 8.38
CA CYS A 449 21.54 19.04 7.09
C CYS A 449 21.09 20.49 6.81
N SER A 450 20.45 21.16 7.76
CA SER A 450 20.14 22.60 7.69
C SER A 450 21.11 23.38 8.59
N PRO A 451 21.68 24.52 8.17
CA PRO A 451 22.53 25.32 9.04
C PRO A 451 21.74 25.74 10.30
N PRO A 452 22.42 25.86 11.46
CA PRO A 452 21.74 26.23 12.70
C PRO A 452 21.02 27.56 12.50
N PHE A 453 19.75 27.59 12.91
CA PHE A 453 18.96 28.80 12.99
C PHE A 453 19.79 29.90 13.68
N SER A 454 20.17 30.94 12.92
CA SER A 454 20.77 32.14 13.49
C SER A 454 19.66 32.91 14.20
N VAL A 455 19.63 32.79 15.52
CA VAL A 455 19.00 33.79 16.37
C VAL A 455 19.86 35.05 16.22
N GLY A 456 19.25 36.14 15.72
CA GLY A 456 19.93 37.41 15.45
C GLY A 456 20.61 38.01 16.70
N PRO A 457 21.51 39.00 16.49
CA PRO A 457 22.40 39.49 17.53
C PRO A 457 21.63 40.25 18.60
N THR A 458 21.83 39.88 19.86
CA THR A 458 21.42 40.69 21.00
C THR A 458 22.31 41.92 21.06
N SER A 459 21.72 43.10 20.83
CA SER A 459 22.31 44.37 21.19
C SER A 459 22.40 44.47 22.72
N LEU A 460 23.61 44.59 23.24
CA LEU A 460 23.86 45.02 24.61
C LEU A 460 23.58 46.53 24.68
N GLY A 461 22.51 46.90 25.38
CA GLY A 461 22.16 48.29 25.64
C GLY A 461 21.06 48.43 26.69
N GLY A 462 21.47 48.49 27.95
CA GLY A 462 20.94 49.35 29.02
C GLY A 462 19.44 49.34 29.38
N GLY A 463 19.16 49.18 30.68
CA GLY A 463 18.00 49.77 31.34
C GLY A 463 16.97 48.76 31.81
N GLY A 464 16.86 48.59 33.13
CA GLY A 464 15.95 47.65 33.77
C GLY A 464 14.48 48.10 33.78
N ALA A 465 13.59 47.13 33.86
CA ALA A 465 12.36 47.17 34.65
C ALA A 465 11.75 45.77 34.67
N SER A 466 11.26 45.39 35.84
CA SER A 466 10.49 44.20 36.18
C SER A 466 9.34 43.89 35.20
N GLY A 467 9.25 42.64 34.78
CA GLY A 467 8.08 42.12 34.06
C GLY A 467 8.09 40.59 34.03
N THR A 468 7.28 39.97 34.88
CA THR A 468 7.01 38.52 34.88
C THR A 468 6.27 38.13 33.60
N GLY A 469 7.01 37.71 32.57
CA GLY A 469 6.47 37.18 31.31
C GLY A 469 6.39 35.66 31.34
N ARG A 470 5.24 35.12 31.73
CA ARG A 470 4.87 33.70 31.59
C ARG A 470 4.78 33.41 30.09
N ALA A 471 5.66 32.56 29.55
CA ALA A 471 5.55 32.10 28.16
C ALA A 471 4.25 31.30 28.01
N GLY A 472 3.25 31.93 27.40
CA GLY A 472 1.98 31.32 27.06
C GLY A 472 2.19 30.19 26.06
N VAL A 473 1.98 28.97 26.52
CA VAL A 473 1.45 27.92 25.65
C VAL A 473 -0.01 28.28 25.48
N ASP A 474 -0.31 29.13 24.49
CA ASP A 474 -1.70 29.47 24.18
C ASP A 474 -2.42 28.22 23.72
N ASP A 475 -3.57 28.00 24.35
CA ASP A 475 -4.52 26.94 24.15
C ASP A 475 -4.96 26.92 22.67
N ALA A 476 -4.53 25.92 21.91
CA ALA A 476 -5.09 25.58 20.59
C ALA A 476 -6.47 24.90 20.75
N ARG A 477 -7.32 25.47 21.58
CA ARG A 477 -8.72 25.09 21.79
C ARG A 477 -9.52 26.35 21.46
N ASP A 478 -10.32 26.25 20.40
CA ASP A 478 -11.25 27.30 19.91
C ASP A 478 -10.72 28.33 18.91
N GLU A 479 -9.95 27.92 17.90
CA GLU A 479 -9.96 28.68 16.64
C GLU A 479 -11.14 28.27 15.76
N ALA A 480 -11.87 29.25 15.21
CA ALA A 480 -13.00 29.01 14.33
C ALA A 480 -12.58 28.22 13.07
N PRO A 481 -13.41 27.26 12.61
CA PRO A 481 -13.18 26.57 11.34
C PRO A 481 -12.95 27.58 10.20
N GLY A 482 -11.79 27.53 9.56
CA GLY A 482 -11.41 28.43 8.45
C GLY A 482 -10.24 29.40 8.72
N ALA A 483 -9.90 29.70 9.98
CA ALA A 483 -8.76 30.57 10.31
C ALA A 483 -7.40 29.96 9.85
N HIS A 484 -7.28 28.63 9.95
CA HIS A 484 -6.13 27.88 9.42
C HIS A 484 -6.04 27.94 7.90
N SER A 485 -7.19 27.89 7.20
CA SER A 485 -7.25 27.93 5.75
C SER A 485 -6.71 29.25 5.20
N ALA A 486 -7.16 30.39 5.76
CA ALA A 486 -6.68 31.71 5.34
C ALA A 486 -5.16 31.90 5.54
N ARG A 487 -4.57 31.34 6.61
CA ARG A 487 -3.12 31.41 6.86
C ARG A 487 -2.30 30.54 5.90
N LEU A 488 -2.81 29.38 5.51
CA LEU A 488 -2.17 28.51 4.52
C LEU A 488 -2.20 29.13 3.13
N THR A 489 -3.35 29.68 2.71
CA THR A 489 -3.48 30.37 1.41
C THR A 489 -2.53 31.56 1.30
N ARG A 490 -2.37 32.35 2.38
CA ARG A 490 -1.41 33.46 2.40
C ARG A 490 0.04 32.98 2.29
N TRP A 491 0.41 31.97 3.08
CA TRP A 491 1.75 31.37 3.02
C TRP A 491 2.11 30.87 1.61
N LEU A 492 1.19 30.18 0.94
CA LEU A 492 1.40 29.68 -0.43
C LEU A 492 1.49 30.82 -1.45
N SER A 493 0.76 31.91 -1.21
CA SER A 493 0.86 33.13 -2.02
C SER A 493 2.24 33.78 -1.85
N ASP A 494 2.76 33.84 -0.62
CA ASP A 494 4.09 34.37 -0.32
C ASP A 494 5.20 33.49 -0.94
N LEU A 495 5.03 32.16 -0.93
CA LEU A 495 5.93 31.22 -1.62
C LEU A 495 6.05 31.52 -3.13
N GLY A 496 4.95 31.95 -3.77
CA GLY A 496 4.91 32.34 -5.18
C GLY A 496 5.36 33.77 -5.45
N ALA A 497 5.28 34.67 -4.48
CA ALA A 497 5.69 36.08 -4.61
C ALA A 497 7.22 36.25 -4.56
N ASP A 498 7.92 35.44 -3.75
CA ASP A 498 9.38 35.42 -3.68
C ASP A 498 10.04 34.75 -4.90
N GLY A 499 9.26 34.02 -5.70
CA GLY A 499 9.67 33.39 -6.95
C GLY A 499 8.88 33.93 -8.14
N SER A 500 9.19 35.15 -8.57
CA SER A 500 8.53 35.88 -9.66
C SER A 500 8.06 34.98 -10.83
N GLY A 501 6.74 34.89 -10.99
CA GLY A 501 6.15 34.37 -12.23
C GLY A 501 4.79 33.68 -12.10
N LEU A 502 3.77 34.34 -11.53
CA LEU A 502 2.37 33.96 -11.77
C LEU A 502 1.46 35.15 -12.14
N ALA A 503 2.03 36.30 -12.48
CA ALA A 503 1.33 37.40 -13.13
C ALA A 503 1.85 37.55 -14.56
N GLY A 504 1.12 37.03 -15.56
CA GLY A 504 1.45 37.24 -16.96
C GLY A 504 1.00 36.12 -17.90
N ALA A 505 -0.30 36.07 -18.19
CA ALA A 505 -0.82 35.68 -19.51
C ALA A 505 -2.30 36.11 -19.53
N GLY A 506 -2.53 37.33 -20.02
CA GLY A 506 -3.81 37.70 -20.63
C GLY A 506 -3.90 37.13 -22.04
#